data_AF-A0A0U0WBQ6-F1
#
_entry.id   AF-A0A0U0WBQ6-F1
#
_cell.length_a   1.000
_cell.length_b   1.000
_cell.length_c   1.000
_cell.angle_alpha   90.00
_cell.angle_beta   90.00
_cell.angle_gamma   90.00
#
_symmetry.space_group_name_H-M   'P 1'
#
loop_
_entity.id
_entity.type
_entity.pdbx_description
1 polymer ?
#
loop_
_entity_poly.entity_id
_entity_poly.type
_entity_poly.pdbx_seq_one_letter_code
_entity_poly.pdbx_strand_id
1 'polypeptide(L)'
;MITHHQPRPLTATRLVGVTQLTAVVGDIPPLPGAACKGQPTLFDLEPGADTAAIEAAAAVCRSCPALQACAEWVASTPPRRRPSGVVAGQLLPAPEPPPEPDTTTATGRATVFLTERLHDGPRLVADLITEAAAVGLTRGHLGEAARRLRVTRTRSQHRKFTWALSTPA
;
A
#
# COMPACT_ATOMS: atom_id res chain seq x y z
N MET A 1 36.77 -47.93 4.50
CA MET A 1 36.19 -46.87 5.36
C MET A 1 35.43 -45.93 4.43
N ILE A 2 34.11 -46.07 4.32
CA ILE A 2 33.26 -45.31 3.39
C ILE A 2 32.37 -44.41 4.23
N THR A 3 32.55 -43.10 4.11
CA THR A 3 31.85 -42.08 4.89
C THR A 3 30.47 -41.85 4.28
N HIS A 4 29.40 -42.25 4.99
CA HIS A 4 28.04 -41.88 4.62
C HIS A 4 27.81 -40.38 4.86
N HIS A 5 27.74 -39.60 3.79
CA HIS A 5 27.30 -38.21 3.84
C HIS A 5 25.77 -38.18 3.75
N GLN A 6 25.10 -37.91 4.87
CA GLN A 6 23.64 -37.68 4.85
C GLN A 6 23.33 -36.22 4.46
N PRO A 7 22.39 -35.98 3.54
CA PRO A 7 21.88 -34.64 3.27
C PRO A 7 20.95 -34.17 4.41
N ARG A 8 21.11 -32.89 4.81
CA ARG A 8 20.26 -32.22 5.81
C ARG A 8 18.84 -32.07 5.26
N PRO A 9 17.78 -32.34 6.05
CA PRO A 9 16.42 -32.05 5.62
C PRO A 9 16.21 -30.53 5.54
N LEU A 10 15.81 -30.04 4.37
CA LEU A 10 15.37 -28.67 4.17
C LEU A 10 14.05 -28.50 4.92
N THR A 11 14.09 -27.78 6.04
CA THR A 11 12.90 -27.41 6.79
C THR A 11 12.04 -26.52 5.92
N ALA A 12 10.77 -26.91 5.75
CA ALA A 12 9.79 -26.24 4.92
C ALA A 12 9.71 -24.74 5.21
N THR A 13 10.14 -23.93 4.24
CA THR A 13 9.79 -22.51 4.17
C THR A 13 8.27 -22.42 4.12
N ARG A 14 7.66 -21.89 5.18
CA ARG A 14 6.25 -21.49 5.16
C ARG A 14 6.06 -20.52 4.00
N LEU A 15 5.31 -20.95 2.98
CA LEU A 15 4.69 -20.04 2.02
C LEU A 15 3.73 -19.16 2.81
N VAL A 16 4.10 -17.92 3.06
CA VAL A 16 3.19 -16.90 3.58
C VAL A 16 2.18 -16.63 2.47
N GLY A 17 0.91 -16.88 2.75
CA GLY A 17 -0.17 -16.82 1.79
C GLY A 17 -0.28 -15.46 1.09
N VAL A 18 -0.46 -15.50 -0.22
CA VAL A 18 -0.77 -14.34 -1.08
C VAL A 18 -2.21 -13.90 -0.79
N THR A 19 -2.44 -13.19 0.30
CA THR A 19 -3.79 -12.72 0.70
C THR A 19 -3.85 -11.19 0.88
N GLN A 20 -2.92 -10.46 0.28
CA GLN A 20 -2.82 -8.99 0.40
C GLN A 20 -2.75 -8.32 -0.98
N LEU A 21 -3.61 -8.72 -1.93
CA LEU A 21 -3.75 -8.05 -3.23
C LEU A 21 -5.11 -7.34 -3.40
N THR A 22 -5.76 -6.98 -2.29
CA THR A 22 -7.09 -6.31 -2.31
C THR A 22 -7.06 -4.89 -1.78
N ALA A 23 -5.96 -4.41 -1.20
CA ALA A 23 -5.91 -3.14 -0.47
C ALA A 23 -5.71 -1.88 -1.35
N VAL A 24 -5.65 -2.00 -2.68
CA VAL A 24 -5.43 -0.85 -3.57
C VAL A 24 -6.32 -0.91 -4.82
N VAL A 25 -7.61 -1.17 -4.64
CA VAL A 25 -8.59 -0.81 -5.68
C VAL A 25 -9.18 0.51 -5.23
N GLY A 26 -8.64 1.63 -5.74
CA GLY A 26 -9.38 2.90 -5.67
C GLY A 26 -10.76 2.70 -6.31
N ASP A 27 -11.76 3.49 -5.92
CA ASP A 27 -13.10 3.44 -6.55
C ASP A 27 -12.97 3.68 -8.08
N ILE A 28 -12.80 2.60 -8.84
CA ILE A 28 -12.85 2.61 -10.29
C ILE A 28 -14.35 2.52 -10.64
N PRO A 29 -14.91 3.49 -11.36
CA PRO A 29 -16.31 3.43 -11.75
C PRO A 29 -16.55 2.23 -12.68
N PRO A 30 -17.80 1.78 -12.83
CA PRO A 30 -18.11 0.78 -13.84
C PRO A 30 -17.72 1.30 -15.23
N LEU A 31 -16.76 0.63 -15.88
CA LEU A 31 -16.30 0.93 -17.24
C LEU A 31 -16.71 -0.20 -18.20
N PRO A 32 -17.98 -0.26 -18.63
CA PRO A 32 -18.47 -1.31 -19.50
C PRO A 32 -17.75 -1.25 -20.86
N GLY A 33 -17.27 -2.41 -21.34
CA GLY A 33 -16.57 -2.50 -22.63
C GLY A 33 -15.16 -1.91 -22.64
N ALA A 34 -14.55 -1.68 -21.47
CA ALA A 34 -13.18 -1.19 -21.40
C ALA A 34 -12.18 -2.11 -22.12
N ALA A 35 -11.52 -1.59 -23.16
CA ALA A 35 -10.57 -2.33 -23.99
C ALA A 35 -9.33 -2.81 -23.21
N CYS A 36 -8.99 -2.16 -22.10
CA CYS A 36 -7.89 -2.57 -21.22
C CYS A 36 -8.19 -3.83 -20.40
N LYS A 37 -9.47 -4.22 -20.27
CA LYS A 37 -9.86 -5.39 -19.48
C LYS A 37 -9.30 -6.66 -20.11
N GLY A 38 -8.52 -7.41 -19.34
CA GLY A 38 -7.87 -8.65 -19.78
C GLY A 38 -6.53 -8.47 -20.49
N GLN A 39 -6.01 -7.23 -20.57
CA GLN A 39 -4.73 -6.94 -21.24
C GLN A 39 -3.78 -6.10 -20.36
N PRO A 40 -3.56 -6.43 -19.06
CA PRO A 40 -2.80 -5.57 -18.15
C PRO A 40 -1.39 -5.27 -18.66
N THR A 41 -0.70 -6.22 -19.26
CA THR A 41 0.67 -6.05 -19.79
C THR A 41 0.78 -5.02 -20.91
N LEU A 42 -0.30 -4.74 -21.64
CA LEU A 42 -0.32 -3.72 -22.68
C LEU A 42 -0.44 -2.31 -22.10
N PHE A 43 -1.12 -2.16 -20.97
CA PHE A 43 -1.45 -0.85 -20.40
C PHE A 43 -0.63 -0.50 -19.16
N ASP A 44 -0.03 -1.47 -18.47
CA ASP A 44 0.84 -1.30 -17.29
C ASP A 44 2.28 -0.98 -17.72
N LEU A 45 2.46 0.20 -18.30
CA LEU A 45 3.74 0.70 -18.81
C LEU A 45 4.33 1.74 -17.85
N GLU A 46 5.63 1.63 -17.59
CA GLU A 46 6.36 2.57 -16.75
C GLU A 46 6.81 3.82 -17.52
N PRO A 47 7.02 4.96 -16.84
CA PRO A 47 7.73 6.09 -17.40
C PRO A 47 9.11 5.66 -17.94
N GLY A 48 9.33 5.80 -19.26
CA GLY A 48 10.54 5.35 -19.94
C GLY A 48 10.40 4.04 -20.72
N ALA A 49 9.20 3.44 -20.76
CA ALA A 49 8.88 2.39 -21.72
C ALA A 49 9.09 2.86 -23.17
N ASP A 50 9.24 1.90 -24.08
CA ASP A 50 9.41 2.18 -25.50
C ASP A 50 8.26 3.06 -26.04
N THR A 51 8.61 4.11 -26.79
CA THR A 51 7.64 5.08 -27.30
C THR A 51 6.62 4.42 -28.23
N ALA A 52 7.04 3.42 -29.02
CA ALA A 52 6.11 2.69 -29.89
C ALA A 52 5.12 1.84 -29.08
N ALA A 53 5.56 1.22 -27.97
CA ALA A 53 4.68 0.50 -27.06
C ALA A 53 3.65 1.44 -26.39
N ILE A 54 4.08 2.62 -25.95
CA ILE A 54 3.19 3.64 -25.37
C ILE A 54 2.15 4.09 -26.40
N GLU A 55 2.56 4.41 -27.63
CA GLU A 55 1.62 4.83 -28.68
C GLU A 55 0.66 3.72 -29.10
N ALA A 56 1.11 2.46 -29.16
CA ALA A 56 0.23 1.33 -29.46
C ALA A 56 -0.86 1.17 -28.39
N ALA A 57 -0.49 1.18 -27.12
CA ALA A 57 -1.43 1.12 -26.00
C ALA A 57 -2.37 2.35 -26.00
N ALA A 58 -1.84 3.55 -26.25
CA ALA A 58 -2.62 4.78 -26.29
C ALA A 58 -3.62 4.78 -27.46
N ALA A 59 -3.25 4.24 -28.62
CA ALA A 59 -4.16 4.08 -29.76
C ALA A 59 -5.34 3.16 -29.43
N VAL A 60 -5.10 2.02 -28.78
CA VAL A 60 -6.17 1.12 -28.29
C VAL A 60 -7.03 1.81 -27.22
N CYS A 61 -6.40 2.58 -26.33
CA CYS A 61 -7.13 3.32 -25.31
C CYS A 61 -8.05 4.38 -25.92
N ARG A 62 -7.59 5.10 -26.96
CA ARG A 62 -8.35 6.14 -27.67
C ARG A 62 -9.54 5.59 -28.47
N SER A 63 -9.54 4.32 -28.86
CA SER A 63 -10.68 3.67 -29.51
C SER A 63 -11.64 2.97 -28.53
N CYS A 64 -11.37 3.03 -27.23
CA CYS A 64 -12.14 2.36 -26.19
C CYS A 64 -13.56 2.96 -26.05
N PRO A 65 -14.62 2.14 -26.02
CA PRO A 65 -15.99 2.60 -25.76
C PRO A 65 -16.16 3.33 -24.42
N ALA A 66 -15.33 3.00 -23.44
CA ALA A 66 -15.35 3.59 -22.10
C ALA A 66 -14.43 4.82 -21.96
N LEU A 67 -13.84 5.34 -23.03
CA LEU A 67 -12.84 6.41 -22.98
C LEU A 67 -13.33 7.64 -22.22
N GLN A 68 -14.55 8.10 -22.51
CA GLN A 68 -15.09 9.32 -21.89
C GLN A 68 -15.25 9.18 -20.37
N ALA A 69 -15.91 8.12 -19.92
CA ALA A 69 -16.07 7.84 -18.49
C ALA A 69 -14.72 7.63 -17.79
N CYS A 70 -13.76 6.99 -18.47
CA CYS A 70 -12.40 6.81 -17.96
C CYS A 70 -11.66 8.14 -17.80
N ALA A 71 -11.78 9.05 -18.78
CA ALA A 71 -11.15 10.37 -18.73
C ALA A 71 -11.75 11.26 -17.63
N GLU A 72 -13.08 11.26 -17.47
CA GLU A 72 -13.79 11.96 -16.40
C GLU A 72 -13.35 11.46 -15.02
N TRP A 73 -13.24 10.14 -14.86
CA TRP A 73 -12.74 9.53 -13.64
C TRP A 73 -11.31 9.93 -13.32
N VAL A 74 -10.38 9.80 -14.27
CA VAL A 74 -8.97 10.19 -14.08
C VAL A 74 -8.85 11.67 -13.73
N ALA A 75 -9.63 12.54 -14.39
CA ALA A 75 -9.63 13.98 -14.13
C ALA A 75 -10.11 14.31 -12.71
N SER A 76 -11.14 13.60 -12.22
CA SER A 76 -11.66 13.75 -10.85
C SER A 76 -10.78 13.08 -9.79
N THR A 77 -9.90 12.15 -10.18
CA THR A 77 -9.06 11.39 -9.27
C THR A 77 -7.86 12.23 -8.81
N PRO A 78 -7.64 12.41 -7.49
CA PRO A 78 -6.48 13.13 -6.96
C PRO A 78 -5.16 12.52 -7.46
N PRO A 79 -4.12 13.31 -7.78
CA PRO A 79 -2.88 12.82 -8.38
C PRO A 79 -2.25 11.61 -7.67
N ARG A 80 -2.27 11.60 -6.32
CA ARG A 80 -1.73 10.50 -5.49
C ARG A 80 -2.50 9.18 -5.57
N ARG A 81 -3.69 9.19 -6.18
CA ARG A 81 -4.57 8.03 -6.33
C ARG A 81 -4.81 7.67 -7.79
N ARG A 82 -4.20 8.41 -8.72
CA ARG A 82 -4.33 8.10 -10.15
C ARG A 82 -3.65 6.76 -10.43
N PRO A 83 -4.23 5.94 -11.33
CA PRO A 83 -3.56 4.74 -11.80
C PRO A 83 -2.27 5.10 -12.56
N SER A 84 -1.30 4.20 -12.53
CA SER A 84 -0.13 4.21 -13.42
C SER A 84 -0.44 3.59 -14.77
N GLY A 85 0.44 3.81 -15.74
CA GLY A 85 0.32 3.21 -17.06
C GLY A 85 -0.55 4.01 -18.02
N VAL A 86 -0.94 3.41 -19.15
CA VAL A 86 -1.75 4.06 -20.18
C VAL A 86 -3.23 4.01 -19.81
N VAL A 87 -3.76 5.16 -19.41
CA VAL A 87 -5.15 5.33 -18.98
C VAL A 87 -5.71 6.60 -19.60
N ALA A 88 -6.98 6.59 -20.03
CA ALA A 88 -7.61 7.72 -20.71
C ALA A 88 -6.81 8.28 -21.92
N GLY A 89 -6.13 7.41 -22.66
CA GLY A 89 -5.37 7.77 -23.86
C GLY A 89 -3.98 8.36 -23.61
N GLN A 90 -3.50 8.37 -22.37
CA GLN A 90 -2.24 8.98 -21.96
C GLN A 90 -1.45 8.09 -20.99
N LEU A 91 -0.12 8.17 -21.02
CA LEU A 91 0.75 7.53 -20.04
C LEU A 91 0.74 8.34 -18.74
N LEU A 92 0.25 7.75 -17.66
CA LEU A 92 0.29 8.30 -16.31
C LEU A 92 1.46 7.70 -15.53
N PRO A 93 2.27 8.53 -14.85
CA PRO A 93 3.33 8.01 -14.00
C PRO A 93 2.76 7.32 -12.77
N ALA A 94 3.56 6.44 -12.17
CA ALA A 94 3.26 5.95 -10.84
C ALA A 94 3.04 7.12 -9.87
N PRO A 95 1.99 7.08 -9.03
CA PRO A 95 1.79 8.10 -8.02
C PRO A 95 3.02 8.14 -7.11
N GLU A 96 3.53 9.35 -6.85
CA GLU A 96 4.66 9.51 -5.95
C GLU A 96 4.31 8.88 -4.61
N PRO A 97 5.17 7.98 -4.08
CA PRO A 97 4.93 7.40 -2.77
C PRO A 97 4.78 8.53 -1.75
N PRO A 98 3.96 8.35 -0.70
CA PRO A 98 3.95 9.31 0.39
C PRO A 98 5.38 9.51 0.89
N PRO A 99 5.77 10.74 1.28
CA PRO A 99 7.10 10.96 1.82
C PRO A 99 7.31 9.97 2.97
N GLU A 100 8.39 9.20 2.90
CA GLU A 100 8.76 8.31 3.99
C GLU A 100 8.84 9.13 5.28
N PRO A 101 8.36 8.60 6.42
CA PRO A 101 8.43 9.33 7.66
C PRO A 101 9.89 9.70 7.96
N ASP A 102 10.17 10.99 8.15
CA ASP A 102 11.52 11.45 8.49
C ASP A 102 11.93 10.93 9.88
N THR A 103 12.66 9.81 9.88
CA THR A 103 13.14 9.13 11.08
C THR A 103 14.23 9.91 11.82
N THR A 104 14.73 11.01 11.26
CA THR A 104 15.56 11.97 11.99
C THR A 104 14.74 12.71 13.05
N THR A 105 13.43 12.85 12.83
CA THR A 105 12.51 13.48 13.79
C THR A 105 11.95 12.47 14.79
N ALA A 106 11.65 12.94 16.01
CA ALA A 106 10.98 12.10 17.00
C ALA A 106 9.59 11.61 16.54
N THR A 107 8.88 12.42 15.75
CA THR A 107 7.59 12.05 15.18
C THR A 107 7.70 10.99 14.08
N GLY A 108 8.71 11.06 13.20
CA GLY A 108 8.92 10.03 12.19
C GLY A 108 9.34 8.71 12.82
N ARG A 109 10.23 8.73 13.83
CA ARG A 109 10.55 7.52 14.62
C ARG A 109 9.32 6.94 15.31
N ALA A 110 8.45 7.78 15.89
CA ALA A 110 7.20 7.32 16.48
C ALA A 110 6.22 6.74 15.45
N THR A 111 6.24 7.26 14.22
CA THR A 111 5.42 6.74 13.10
C THR A 111 5.88 5.34 12.73
N VAL A 112 7.18 5.13 12.50
CA VAL A 112 7.75 3.80 12.23
C VAL A 112 7.48 2.84 13.38
N PHE A 113 7.73 3.28 14.62
CA PHE A 113 7.48 2.49 15.83
C PHE A 113 6.03 1.98 15.89
N LEU A 114 5.03 2.86 15.71
CA LEU A 114 3.63 2.46 15.77
C LEU A 114 3.24 1.53 14.62
N THR A 115 3.72 1.81 13.39
CA THR A 115 3.46 0.94 12.23
C THR A 115 3.95 -0.48 12.48
N GLU A 116 5.18 -0.66 12.95
CA GLU A 116 5.74 -1.98 13.25
C GLU A 116 4.96 -2.71 14.34
N ARG A 117 4.61 -2.03 15.44
CA ARG A 117 3.96 -2.70 16.59
C ARG A 117 2.51 -3.06 16.34
N LEU A 118 1.82 -2.28 15.52
CA LEU A 118 0.41 -2.45 15.21
C LEU A 118 0.16 -3.27 13.94
N HIS A 119 1.20 -3.59 13.18
CA HIS A 119 1.12 -4.42 11.98
C HIS A 119 0.48 -5.79 12.26
N ASP A 120 0.87 -6.43 13.37
CA ASP A 120 0.39 -7.76 13.75
C ASP A 120 -0.98 -7.75 14.47
N GLY A 121 -1.57 -6.56 14.66
CA GLY A 121 -2.90 -6.38 15.22
C GLY A 121 -2.97 -5.41 16.40
N PRO A 122 -4.14 -5.36 17.07
CA PRO A 122 -4.39 -4.39 18.13
C PRO A 122 -3.48 -4.60 19.35
N ARG A 123 -2.92 -3.52 19.89
CA ARG A 123 -2.05 -3.55 21.09
C ARG A 123 -2.57 -2.65 22.18
N LEU A 124 -2.32 -3.00 23.44
CA LEU A 124 -2.69 -2.15 24.57
C LEU A 124 -1.87 -0.86 24.55
N VAL A 125 -2.54 0.27 24.76
CA VAL A 125 -1.89 1.59 24.77
C VAL A 125 -0.82 1.69 25.86
N ALA A 126 -1.03 1.02 26.99
CA ALA A 126 -0.07 1.00 28.08
C ALA A 126 1.27 0.34 27.69
N ASP A 127 1.21 -0.77 26.94
CA ASP A 127 2.39 -1.50 26.49
C ASP A 127 3.15 -0.67 25.47
N LEU A 128 2.43 -0.06 24.51
CA LEU A 128 3.02 0.85 23.53
C LEU A 128 3.74 2.04 24.18
N ILE A 129 3.16 2.64 25.22
CA ILE A 129 3.80 3.74 25.96
C ILE A 129 5.08 3.27 26.65
N THR A 130 5.04 2.08 27.25
CA THR A 130 6.19 1.52 27.98
C THR A 130 7.33 1.21 27.03
N GLU A 131 7.03 0.54 25.91
CA GLU A 131 7.99 0.23 24.85
C GLU A 131 8.55 1.49 24.18
N ALA A 132 7.70 2.49 23.94
CA ALA A 132 8.12 3.77 23.36
C ALA A 132 9.08 4.54 24.28
N ALA A 133 8.80 4.55 25.59
CA ALA A 133 9.67 5.19 26.56
C ALA A 133 11.08 4.56 26.59
N ALA A 134 11.17 3.23 26.42
CA ALA A 134 12.44 2.51 26.35
C ALA A 134 13.32 2.93 25.16
N VAL A 135 12.73 3.50 24.11
CA VAL A 135 13.44 4.03 22.92
C VAL A 135 13.45 5.57 22.87
N GLY A 136 13.15 6.24 23.99
CA GLY A 136 13.21 7.71 24.09
C GLY A 136 12.05 8.45 23.42
N LEU A 137 10.91 7.79 23.17
CA LEU A 137 9.71 8.41 22.62
C LEU A 137 8.72 8.79 23.73
N THR A 138 8.05 9.93 23.57
CA THR A 138 7.07 10.44 24.54
C THR A 138 5.64 10.14 24.09
N ARG A 139 4.69 10.26 25.03
CA ARG A 139 3.26 10.19 24.71
C ARG A 139 2.83 11.22 23.65
N GLY A 140 3.46 12.40 23.63
CA GLY A 140 3.21 13.41 22.61
C GLY A 140 3.60 12.94 21.21
N HIS A 141 4.78 12.32 21.08
CA HIS A 141 5.23 11.74 19.81
C HIS A 141 4.30 10.62 19.34
N LEU A 142 3.87 9.73 20.25
CA LEU A 142 2.91 8.68 19.92
C LEU A 142 1.54 9.23 19.53
N GLY A 143 1.04 10.28 20.20
CA GLY A 143 -0.23 10.91 19.87
C GLY A 143 -0.22 11.58 18.49
N GLU A 144 0.87 12.26 18.14
CA GLU A 144 1.06 12.82 16.80
C GLU A 144 1.11 11.74 15.73
N ALA A 145 1.94 10.70 15.94
CA ALA A 145 2.06 9.59 15.01
C ALA A 145 0.74 8.82 14.83
N ALA A 146 0.00 8.57 15.92
CA ALA A 146 -1.30 7.91 15.89
C ALA A 146 -2.34 8.69 15.06
N ARG A 147 -2.32 10.03 15.12
CA ARG A 147 -3.18 10.87 14.26
C ARG A 147 -2.81 10.74 12.78
N ARG A 148 -1.51 10.76 12.46
CA ARG A 148 -1.02 10.59 11.08
C ARG A 148 -1.41 9.24 10.49
N LEU A 149 -1.27 8.18 11.28
CA LEU A 149 -1.61 6.81 10.93
C LEU A 149 -3.12 6.51 11.03
N ARG A 150 -3.93 7.47 11.47
CA ARG A 150 -5.38 7.30 11.74
C ARG A 150 -5.65 6.06 12.61
N VAL A 151 -4.84 5.86 13.65
CA VAL A 151 -5.00 4.74 14.59
C VAL A 151 -6.38 4.81 15.24
N THR A 152 -7.12 3.70 15.22
CA THR A 152 -8.38 3.59 15.95
C THR A 152 -8.10 3.23 17.40
N ARG A 153 -8.84 3.86 18.31
CA ARG A 153 -8.79 3.57 19.75
C ARG A 153 -10.07 2.87 20.18
N THR A 154 -9.95 1.60 20.53
CA THR A 154 -11.08 0.80 21.01
C THR A 154 -10.93 0.53 22.50
N ARG A 155 -12.05 0.46 23.21
CA ARG A 155 -12.07 0.06 24.61
C ARG A 155 -12.17 -1.46 24.70
N SER A 156 -11.22 -2.10 25.35
CA SER A 156 -11.26 -3.55 25.60
C SER A 156 -12.21 -3.89 26.76
N GLN A 157 -12.55 -5.18 26.86
CA GLN A 157 -13.48 -5.71 27.87
C GLN A 157 -13.05 -5.39 29.32
N HIS A 158 -11.76 -5.15 29.57
CA HIS A 158 -11.22 -4.80 30.89
C HIS A 158 -11.07 -3.29 31.13
N ARG A 159 -11.85 -2.45 30.43
CA ARG A 159 -11.75 -0.97 30.47
C ARG A 159 -10.38 -0.39 30.05
N LYS A 160 -9.48 -1.21 29.50
CA LYS A 160 -8.21 -0.74 28.92
C LYS A 160 -8.42 -0.27 27.49
N PHE A 161 -7.53 0.57 26.98
CA PHE A 161 -7.57 1.01 25.58
C PHE A 161 -6.61 0.18 24.75
N THR A 162 -7.06 -0.24 23.56
CA THR A 162 -6.23 -0.81 22.52
C THR A 162 -6.17 0.14 21.33
N TRP A 163 -5.03 0.15 20.66
CA TRP A 163 -4.79 0.84 19.40
C TRP A 163 -4.65 -0.18 18.29
N ALA A 164 -5.20 0.13 17.13
CA ALA A 164 -5.04 -0.64 15.89
C ALA A 164 -4.89 0.32 14.70
N LEU A 165 -4.12 -0.08 13.68
CA LEU A 165 -4.12 0.65 12.42
C LEU A 165 -5.54 0.59 11.82
N SER A 166 -6.04 1.72 11.33
CA SER A 166 -7.26 1.68 10.53
C SER A 166 -6.93 1.01 9.21
N THR A 167 -7.58 -0.11 8.92
CA THR A 167 -7.57 -0.66 7.57
C THR A 167 -8.19 0.39 6.64
N PRO A 168 -7.57 0.73 5.49
CA PRO A 168 -8.27 1.51 4.49
C PRO A 168 -9.55 0.74 4.10
N ALA A 169 -10.69 1.40 4.27
CA ALA A 169 -11.99 0.92 3.80
C ALA A 169 -12.08 0.99 2.28
#